data_AF-A0A6J4UJ50-F1
#
_entry.id   AF-A0A6J4UJ50-F1
#
_cell.length_a   1.000
_cell.length_b   1.000
_cell.length_c   1.000
_cell.angle_alpha   90.00
_cell.angle_beta   90.00
_cell.angle_gamma   90.00
#
_symmetry.space_group_name_H-M   'P 1'
#
loop_
_entity.id
_entity.type
_entity.pdbx_description
1 polymer ?
#
loop_
_entity_poly.entity_id
_entity_poly.type
_entity_poly.pdbx_seq_one_letter_code
_entity_poly.pdbx_strand_id
1 'polypeptide(L)'
;MPLWNAPPLTLTLGADAVHVWRAALDRPGELPGLLAALSADERERAGRFRADRDRGRFVAARGLLREILGRYLGREPGSLRFRYGAHGKPTLVEDRAG
;
A
#
# COMPACT_ATOMS: atom_id res chain seq x y z
N MET A 1 27.04 -1.74 0.22
CA MET A 1 25.62 -2.02 -0.10
C MET A 1 24.76 -1.11 0.74
N PRO A 2 23.69 -0.50 0.23
CA PRO A 2 22.82 0.32 1.07
C PRO A 2 22.20 -0.57 2.16
N LEU A 3 22.34 -0.14 3.41
CA LEU A 3 21.64 -0.74 4.54
C LEU A 3 20.17 -0.33 4.43
N TRP A 4 19.27 -1.31 4.37
CA TRP A 4 17.83 -1.07 4.41
C TRP A 4 17.44 -0.76 5.85
N ASN A 5 17.25 0.52 6.15
CA ASN A 5 16.93 0.97 7.50
C ASN A 5 15.42 0.91 7.76
N ALA A 6 15.05 0.79 9.03
CA ALA A 6 13.68 1.01 9.44
C ALA A 6 13.28 2.45 9.09
N PRO A 7 12.02 2.68 8.66
CA PRO A 7 11.57 4.02 8.33
C PRO A 7 11.51 4.89 9.58
N PRO A 8 11.85 6.19 9.49
CA PRO A 8 11.65 7.12 10.60
C PRO A 8 10.16 7.22 10.93
N LEU A 9 9.81 7.66 12.15
CA LEU A 9 8.42 7.79 12.59
C LEU A 9 7.64 8.77 11.69
N THR A 10 8.26 9.92 11.43
CA THR A 10 7.71 10.97 10.55
C THR A 10 8.27 10.81 9.15
N LEU A 11 7.38 10.72 8.16
CA LEU A 11 7.75 10.68 6.75
C LEU A 11 7.45 12.03 6.10
N THR A 12 8.49 12.70 5.62
CA THR A 12 8.38 13.92 4.80
C THR A 12 9.07 13.66 3.47
N LEU A 13 8.42 14.04 2.36
CA LEU A 13 8.98 13.93 1.02
C LEU A 13 9.29 15.33 0.49
N GLY A 14 10.58 15.65 0.32
CA GLY A 14 11.02 16.89 -0.31
C GLY A 14 10.78 16.88 -1.82
N ALA A 15 10.76 18.06 -2.45
CA ALA A 15 10.50 18.22 -3.89
C ALA A 15 11.51 17.44 -4.78
N ASP A 16 12.77 17.37 -4.36
CA ASP A 16 13.85 16.67 -5.09
C ASP A 16 14.22 15.32 -4.44
N ALA A 17 13.31 14.74 -3.65
CA ALA A 17 13.56 13.50 -2.91
C ALA A 17 12.79 12.31 -3.51
N VAL A 18 13.44 11.14 -3.50
CA VAL A 18 12.81 9.85 -3.80
C VAL A 18 13.06 8.91 -2.64
N HIS A 19 12.00 8.38 -2.04
CA HIS A 19 12.12 7.33 -1.02
C HIS A 19 11.82 5.98 -1.67
N VAL A 20 12.78 5.05 -1.55
CA VAL A 20 12.64 3.67 -2.04
C VAL A 20 12.38 2.76 -0.84
N TRP A 21 11.32 1.96 -0.95
CA TRP A 21 10.89 1.04 0.09
C TRP A 21 11.12 -0.41 -0.33
N ARG A 22 11.53 -1.25 0.62
CA ARG A 22 11.65 -2.70 0.45
C ARG A 22 10.90 -3.40 1.57
N ALA A 23 10.07 -4.37 1.21
CA ALA A 23 9.31 -5.17 2.17
C ALA A 23 9.25 -6.64 1.73
N ALA A 24 9.22 -7.55 2.70
CA ALA A 24 8.88 -8.95 2.47
C ALA A 24 7.37 -9.12 2.28
N LEU A 25 6.93 -9.98 1.36
CA LEU A 25 5.50 -10.19 1.09
C LEU A 25 4.93 -11.46 1.75
N ASP A 26 5.81 -12.38 2.17
CA ASP A 26 5.41 -13.60 2.88
C ASP A 26 5.29 -13.28 4.39
N ARG A 27 4.16 -12.66 4.79
CA ARG A 27 3.92 -12.16 6.17
C ARG A 27 2.55 -12.61 6.72
N PRO A 28 2.32 -13.92 6.94
CA PRO A 28 0.98 -14.45 7.27
C PRO A 28 0.35 -13.83 8.52
N GLY A 29 1.14 -13.51 9.54
CA GLY A 29 0.64 -12.93 10.80
C GLY A 29 0.10 -11.50 10.68
N GLU A 30 0.49 -10.76 9.63
CA GLU A 30 0.07 -9.37 9.41
C GLU A 30 -1.08 -9.26 8.40
N LEU A 31 -1.42 -10.35 7.70
CA LEU A 31 -2.45 -10.35 6.66
C LEU A 31 -3.81 -9.84 7.14
N PRO A 32 -4.32 -10.15 8.35
CA PRO A 32 -5.62 -9.62 8.78
C PRO A 32 -5.65 -8.09 8.85
N GLY A 33 -4.61 -7.46 9.40
CA GLY A 33 -4.51 -6.01 9.48
C GLY A 33 -4.33 -5.37 8.10
N LEU A 34 -3.45 -5.95 7.27
CA LEU A 34 -3.23 -5.49 5.90
C LEU A 34 -4.51 -5.62 5.06
N LEU A 35 -5.27 -6.71 5.19
CA LEU A 35 -6.55 -6.92 4.52
C LEU A 35 -7.62 -5.89 4.95
N ALA A 36 -7.62 -5.48 6.22
CA ALA A 36 -8.55 -4.46 6.72
C ALA A 36 -8.31 -3.10 6.05
N ALA A 37 -7.05 -2.78 5.72
CA ALA A 37 -6.67 -1.56 5.02
C ALA A 37 -7.04 -1.56 3.52
N LEU A 38 -7.35 -2.71 2.91
CA LEU A 38 -7.70 -2.77 1.48
C LEU A 38 -9.09 -2.17 1.22
N SER A 39 -9.27 -1.55 0.05
CA SER A 39 -10.60 -1.18 -0.45
C SER A 39 -11.43 -2.41 -0.82
N ALA A 40 -12.74 -2.22 -1.02
CA ALA A 40 -13.64 -3.30 -1.43
C ALA A 40 -13.17 -4.00 -2.71
N ASP A 41 -12.84 -3.25 -3.76
CA ASP A 41 -12.39 -3.80 -5.05
C ASP A 41 -11.10 -4.61 -4.93
N GLU A 42 -10.22 -4.25 -4.00
CA GLU A 42 -8.98 -4.99 -3.78
C GLU A 42 -9.19 -6.23 -2.93
N ARG A 43 -10.08 -6.19 -1.95
CA ARG A 43 -10.50 -7.39 -1.23
C ARG A 43 -11.14 -8.39 -2.18
N GLU A 44 -11.98 -7.90 -3.10
CA GLU A 44 -12.55 -8.73 -4.16
C GLU A 44 -11.46 -9.32 -5.06
N ARG A 45 -10.52 -8.47 -5.54
CA ARG A 45 -9.39 -8.93 -6.36
C ARG A 45 -8.51 -9.94 -5.63
N ALA A 46 -8.27 -9.77 -4.34
CA ALA A 46 -7.57 -10.73 -3.50
C ALA A 46 -8.31 -12.08 -3.46
N GLY A 47 -9.64 -12.05 -3.37
CA GLY A 47 -10.50 -13.24 -3.40
C GLY A 47 -10.47 -14.03 -4.72
N ARG A 48 -10.02 -13.41 -5.82
CA ARG A 48 -9.91 -14.08 -7.14
C ARG A 48 -8.64 -14.91 -7.31
N PHE A 49 -7.66 -14.80 -6.40
CA PHE A 49 -6.47 -15.64 -6.43
C PHE A 49 -6.76 -17.07 -5.97
N ARG A 50 -6.31 -18.06 -6.75
CA ARG A 50 -6.50 -19.49 -6.44
C ARG A 50 -5.55 -20.00 -5.38
N ALA A 51 -4.31 -19.53 -5.38
CA ALA A 51 -3.29 -19.95 -4.44
C ALA A 51 -3.24 -19.00 -3.24
N ASP A 52 -3.31 -19.57 -2.03
CA ASP A 52 -3.29 -18.79 -0.78
C ASP A 52 -2.03 -17.94 -0.63
N ARG A 53 -0.90 -18.44 -1.11
CA ARG A 53 0.37 -17.70 -1.10
C ARG A 53 0.30 -16.46 -1.98
N ASP A 54 -0.24 -16.57 -3.19
CA ASP A 54 -0.35 -15.44 -4.11
C ASP A 54 -1.37 -14.43 -3.62
N ARG A 55 -2.48 -14.91 -3.05
CA ARG A 55 -3.47 -14.08 -2.35
C ARG A 55 -2.83 -13.31 -1.21
N GLY A 56 -2.07 -13.99 -0.34
CA GLY A 56 -1.37 -13.38 0.78
C GLY A 56 -0.36 -12.33 0.32
N ARG A 57 0.45 -12.64 -0.71
CA ARG A 57 1.41 -11.69 -1.29
C ARG A 57 0.74 -10.47 -1.90
N PHE A 58 -0.40 -10.64 -2.56
CA PHE A 58 -1.19 -9.54 -3.10
C PHE A 58 -1.71 -8.64 -1.97
N VAL A 59 -2.31 -9.22 -0.93
CA VAL A 59 -2.79 -8.48 0.25
C VAL A 59 -1.65 -7.73 0.92
N ALA A 60 -0.51 -8.40 1.14
CA ALA A 60 0.66 -7.78 1.75
C ALA A 60 1.18 -6.58 0.92
N ALA A 61 1.34 -6.76 -0.39
CA ALA A 61 1.81 -5.69 -1.27
C ALA A 61 0.87 -4.48 -1.29
N ARG A 62 -0.45 -4.71 -1.37
CA ARG A 62 -1.45 -3.63 -1.41
C ARG A 62 -1.63 -2.94 -0.06
N GLY A 63 -1.63 -3.70 1.04
CA GLY A 63 -1.73 -3.17 2.39
C GLY A 63 -0.54 -2.28 2.73
N LEU A 64 0.69 -2.78 2.51
CA LEU A 64 1.91 -2.04 2.78
C LEU A 64 2.01 -0.75 1.95
N LEU A 65 1.60 -0.80 0.67
CA LEU A 65 1.55 0.40 -0.18
C LEU A 65 0.62 1.46 0.43
N ARG A 66 -0.55 1.07 0.92
CA ARG A 66 -1.48 2.01 1.56
C ARG A 66 -0.96 2.55 2.87
N GLU A 67 -0.34 1.71 3.70
CA GLU A 67 0.26 2.16 4.96
C GLU A 67 1.35 3.20 4.70
N ILE A 68 2.24 2.93 3.75
CA ILE A 68 3.31 3.87 3.37
C ILE A 68 2.70 5.19 2.90
N LEU A 69 1.75 5.16 1.96
CA LEU A 69 1.10 6.36 1.44
C LEU A 69 0.30 7.10 2.51
N GLY A 70 -0.42 6.38 3.37
CA GLY A 70 -1.19 6.95 4.47
C GLY A 70 -0.31 7.73 5.43
N ARG A 71 0.89 7.23 5.70
CA ARG A 71 1.89 7.94 6.52
C ARG A 71 2.43 9.22 5.86
N TYR A 72 2.65 9.22 4.55
CA TYR A 72 3.03 10.46 3.84
C TYR A 72 1.89 11.50 3.78
N LEU A 73 0.64 11.03 3.75
CA LEU A 73 -0.54 11.87 3.58
C LEU A 73 -1.20 12.25 4.91
N GLY A 74 -0.78 11.67 6.04
CA GLY A 74 -1.45 11.81 7.33
C GLY A 74 -2.87 11.24 7.34
N ARG A 75 -3.15 10.18 6.58
CA ARG A 75 -4.48 9.59 6.40
C ARG A 75 -4.51 8.12 6.75
N GLU A 76 -5.68 7.64 7.16
CA GLU A 76 -5.91 6.21 7.41
C GLU A 76 -5.77 5.41 6.09
N PRO A 77 -5.02 4.30 6.07
CA PRO A 77 -4.74 3.53 4.85
C PRO A 77 -5.98 3.12 4.03
N GLY A 78 -7.05 2.66 4.69
CA GLY A 78 -8.32 2.27 4.07
C GLY A 78 -9.11 3.43 3.46
N SER A 79 -8.93 4.65 3.95
CA SER A 79 -9.55 5.87 3.42
C SER A 79 -8.98 6.30 2.06
N LEU A 80 -7.80 5.79 1.66
CA LEU A 80 -7.15 6.15 0.41
C LEU A 80 -7.91 5.60 -0.80
N ARG A 81 -8.27 6.50 -1.71
CA ARG A 81 -8.97 6.19 -2.96
C ARG A 81 -7.99 6.18 -4.13
N PHE A 82 -8.06 5.13 -4.94
CA PHE A 82 -7.25 4.97 -6.14
C PHE A 82 -8.15 4.88 -7.36
N ARG A 83 -7.72 5.53 -8.44
CA ARG A 83 -8.24 5.29 -9.79
C ARG A 83 -7.24 4.46 -10.58
N TYR A 84 -7.72 3.65 -11.50
CA TYR A 84 -6.88 2.82 -12.38
C TYR A 84 -6.98 3.36 -13.81
N GLY A 85 -5.83 3.73 -14.38
CA GLY A 85 -5.76 4.16 -15.78
C GLY A 85 -5.82 2.99 -16.75
N ALA A 86 -5.79 3.28 -18.06
CA ALA A 86 -5.89 2.29 -19.14
C ALA A 86 -4.86 1.15 -19.05
N HIS A 87 -3.69 1.41 -18.46
CA HIS A 87 -2.60 0.44 -18.29
C HIS A 87 -2.56 -0.20 -16.90
N GLY A 88 -3.60 -0.03 -16.09
CA GLY A 88 -3.71 -0.64 -14.76
C GLY A 88 -2.82 -0.02 -13.68
N LYS A 89 -2.05 1.03 -14.00
CA LYS A 89 -1.27 1.78 -13.00
C LYS A 89 -2.24 2.58 -12.10
N PRO A 90 -2.23 2.37 -10.77
CA PRO A 90 -3.07 3.13 -9.86
C PRO A 90 -2.56 4.56 -9.72
N THR A 91 -3.47 5.50 -9.57
CA THR A 91 -3.18 6.89 -9.19
C THR A 91 -4.06 7.24 -8.00
N LEU A 92 -3.50 7.97 -7.02
CA LEU A 92 -4.30 8.50 -5.93
C LEU A 92 -5.31 9.51 -6.48
N VAL A 93 -6.55 9.41 -6.00
CA VAL A 93 -7.56 10.44 -6.23
C VAL A 93 -7.30 11.55 -5.22
N GLU A 94 -7.03 12.76 -5.69
CA GLU A 94 -6.99 13.92 -4.80
C GLU A 94 -8.41 14.20 -4.30
N ASP A 95 -8.58 14.26 -2.98
CA ASP A 95 -9.64 15.09 -2.46
C ASP A 95 -9.17 16.53 -2.63
N ARG A 96 -9.75 17.24 -3.59
CA ARG A 96 -9.67 18.70 -3.56
C ARG A 96 -10.40 19.15 -2.30
N ALA A 97 -9.67 19.33 -1.20
CA ALA A 97 -10.06 20.29 -0.20
C ALA A 97 -9.87 21.67 -0.87
N GLY A 98 -10.99 22.38 -1.05
CA GLY A 98 -10.97 23.77 -1.52
C GLY A 98 -10.30 24.70 -0.52
#